data_AF-A0A1C4TYQ7-F1
#
_entry.id   AF-A0A1C4TYQ7-F1
#
_cell.length_a   1.000
_cell.length_b   1.000
_cell.length_c   1.000
_cell.angle_alpha   90.00
_cell.angle_beta   90.00
_cell.angle_gamma   90.00
#
_symmetry.space_group_name_H-M   'P 1'
#
loop_
_entity.id
_entity.type
_entity.pdbx_description
1 polymer ?
#
loop_
_entity_poly.entity_id
_entity_poly.type
_entity_poly.pdbx_seq_one_letter_code
_entity_poly.pdbx_strand_id
1 'polypeptide(L)'
;MGREDSHYRPQGVDGRKKPRPGSGSATGRVPVPEAHVPRAQEPAVTDFDPEVTAPVVTSGEPVWRPPGGDRAPELAATAAAPAVSAVSAAPAAPGGPDPATASVPPTPGGPADPPAGPPPAYAPPPARRRRLPLAVLAVVLLFALVGAGLAVVRPGPVAGWLGDGGEPSRADAEVVEPDPTPVLAGPDAHAPEPTADGVKAAIEPLLAAPELGDRVNVSVADVTTGRSLYSRGGDDATVPASVTKLATAVTVLAARGPDHRVPTRAVAGAAPGEVVLVGGGDPTLAVDGEGFYPGAARLDDLAEQVRTALGGTAPTRVTVDSSLFPGPVYGPGWDSDIPTGGFGAAISALMTDGARVDPVAAKKNFEASHGWAQRSPQPDLAAGRAFARLLGLTGAAAQVKRGAAPTSGDASAGTAPAPGTELGKVESPPMIRLVDMMITDSDNVIAEALARQVALARDQPASFAGGAAAMDIVLGELGLPADEITLSDASGLSRSDRISPSLLTDLIAIAGDGSHPELGSIFGGLPVAGWSGTLDGRYRHDGTTAGAGVVRAKTGTLTGVHAIAGLVTTADGRLLTFAVLADRAPAGSLDDTRRALDRVTSALARCGCR
;
A
#
# COMPACT_ATOMS: atom_id res chain seq x y z
N MET A 1 -48.49 -16.95 -9.44
CA MET A 1 -49.19 -16.21 -8.37
C MET A 1 -48.33 -14.99 -8.10
N GLY A 2 -48.66 -13.73 -8.40
CA GLY A 2 -49.92 -13.07 -8.71
C GLY A 2 -49.84 -11.70 -8.01
N ARG A 3 -49.75 -10.62 -8.81
CA ARG A 3 -50.04 -9.17 -8.61
C ARG A 3 -49.81 -8.54 -7.22
N GLU A 4 -49.34 -7.28 -7.10
CA GLU A 4 -50.10 -6.07 -7.45
C GLU A 4 -49.22 -4.81 -7.62
N ASP A 5 -49.72 -3.95 -8.51
CA ASP A 5 -49.27 -2.60 -8.88
C ASP A 5 -49.56 -1.55 -7.80
N SER A 6 -48.79 -0.45 -7.76
CA SER A 6 -49.40 0.87 -7.54
C SER A 6 -48.56 2.00 -8.15
N HIS A 7 -49.22 2.74 -9.05
CA HIS A 7 -48.80 4.01 -9.62
C HIS A 7 -49.23 5.16 -8.69
N TYR A 8 -48.41 6.20 -8.57
CA TYR A 8 -48.86 7.52 -8.12
C TYR A 8 -48.44 8.59 -9.12
N ARG A 9 -49.39 9.45 -9.46
CA ARG A 9 -49.31 10.58 -10.40
C ARG A 9 -50.10 11.72 -9.74
N PRO A 10 -49.70 12.99 -9.95
CA PRO A 10 -50.70 14.04 -10.02
C PRO A 10 -50.53 14.92 -11.27
N GLN A 11 -51.62 15.07 -12.03
CA GLN A 11 -52.01 16.31 -12.72
C GLN A 11 -52.88 17.09 -11.69
N GLY A 12 -52.88 18.41 -11.51
CA GLY A 12 -52.67 19.54 -12.42
C GLY A 12 -53.97 20.38 -12.38
N VAL A 13 -53.92 21.67 -12.00
CA VAL A 13 -54.95 22.67 -12.35
C VAL A 13 -54.33 24.07 -12.53
N ASP A 14 -54.37 24.49 -13.79
CA ASP A 14 -54.43 25.81 -14.43
C ASP A 14 -54.35 27.15 -13.66
N GLY A 15 -53.40 27.99 -14.10
CA GLY A 15 -53.73 29.03 -15.09
C GLY A 15 -53.76 30.49 -14.62
N ARG A 16 -52.81 31.31 -15.14
CA ARG A 16 -53.09 32.54 -15.94
C ARG A 16 -51.82 33.37 -16.25
N LYS A 17 -51.68 33.66 -17.56
CA LYS A 17 -51.24 34.92 -18.21
C LYS A 17 -49.77 35.42 -18.08
N LYS A 18 -49.07 35.26 -19.21
CA LYS A 18 -48.00 36.10 -19.83
C LYS A 18 -48.16 37.62 -19.59
N PRO A 19 -47.08 38.45 -19.62
CA PRO A 19 -46.28 38.67 -20.84
C PRO A 19 -44.74 38.84 -20.70
N ARG A 20 -44.05 38.61 -21.83
CA ARG A 20 -42.68 39.09 -22.13
C ARG A 20 -42.67 40.63 -22.25
N PRO A 21 -41.55 41.31 -21.95
CA PRO A 21 -40.50 41.62 -22.94
C PRO A 21 -39.09 41.42 -22.32
N GLY A 22 -37.94 41.51 -22.98
CA GLY A 22 -37.52 41.90 -24.31
C GLY A 22 -36.00 41.72 -24.36
N SER A 23 -35.47 41.48 -25.55
CA SER A 23 -34.04 41.41 -25.84
C SER A 23 -33.37 42.77 -25.59
N GLY A 24 -32.28 42.79 -24.83
CA GLY A 24 -31.41 43.95 -24.66
C GLY A 24 -29.96 43.51 -24.51
N SER A 25 -29.21 43.57 -25.60
CA SER A 25 -27.76 43.54 -25.60
C SER A 25 -27.22 44.78 -24.88
N ALA A 26 -26.37 44.61 -23.88
CA ALA A 26 -25.56 45.69 -23.34
C ALA A 26 -24.15 45.17 -23.02
N THR A 27 -23.23 45.53 -23.92
CA THR A 27 -21.78 45.48 -23.73
C THR A 27 -21.38 46.39 -22.58
N GLY A 28 -20.73 45.83 -21.56
CA GLY A 28 -20.12 46.56 -20.47
C GLY A 28 -18.79 45.95 -20.09
N ARG A 29 -17.70 46.43 -20.72
CA ARG A 29 -16.33 46.17 -20.28
C ARG A 29 -16.09 46.97 -18.99
N VAL A 30 -15.74 46.29 -17.92
CA VAL A 30 -15.17 46.90 -16.70
C VAL A 30 -13.64 46.77 -16.78
N PRO A 31 -12.87 47.85 -16.55
CA PRO A 31 -11.41 47.78 -16.56
C PRO A 31 -10.87 47.17 -15.26
N VAL A 32 -9.93 46.24 -15.38
CA VAL A 32 -9.12 45.70 -14.27
C VAL A 32 -7.99 46.70 -13.96
N PRO A 33 -7.77 47.12 -12.70
CA PRO A 33 -6.60 47.93 -12.35
C PRO A 33 -5.32 47.09 -12.34
N GLU A 34 -4.26 47.63 -12.92
CA GLU A 34 -2.90 47.09 -12.93
C GLU A 34 -2.34 46.95 -11.50
N ALA A 35 -1.96 45.73 -11.12
CA ALA A 35 -1.20 45.48 -9.91
C ALA A 35 0.27 45.88 -10.14
N HIS A 36 0.70 46.94 -9.45
CA HIS A 36 2.11 47.32 -9.31
C HIS A 36 2.88 46.25 -8.53
N VAL A 37 3.91 45.68 -9.16
CA VAL A 37 4.91 44.81 -8.50
C VAL A 37 6.02 45.70 -7.92
N PRO A 38 6.32 45.67 -6.61
CA PRO A 38 7.48 46.35 -6.06
C PRO A 38 8.76 45.55 -6.37
N ARG A 39 9.74 46.25 -6.94
CA ARG A 39 11.08 45.76 -7.25
C ARG A 39 11.85 45.49 -5.95
N ALA A 40 12.36 44.26 -5.78
CA ALA A 40 13.22 43.93 -4.64
C ALA A 40 14.58 44.63 -4.77
N GLN A 41 15.03 45.16 -3.64
CA GLN A 41 16.28 45.90 -3.44
C GLN A 41 17.44 44.90 -3.29
N GLU A 42 18.50 45.05 -4.09
CA GLU A 42 19.75 44.29 -3.93
C GLU A 42 20.43 44.65 -2.60
N PRO A 43 20.97 43.67 -1.85
CA PRO A 43 21.86 43.98 -0.74
C PRO A 43 23.30 44.23 -1.23
N ALA A 44 23.88 45.26 -0.63
CA ALA A 44 25.20 45.79 -0.91
C ALA A 44 26.35 44.80 -0.65
N VAL A 45 27.37 44.91 -1.51
CA VAL A 45 28.70 44.34 -1.36
C VAL A 45 29.46 45.10 -0.28
N THR A 46 30.04 44.40 0.69
CA THR A 46 31.13 44.92 1.52
C THR A 46 32.23 43.87 1.65
N ASP A 47 33.44 44.29 1.27
CA ASP A 47 34.71 43.57 1.33
C ASP A 47 35.06 43.05 2.73
N PHE A 48 35.64 41.84 2.79
CA PHE A 48 36.65 41.48 3.79
C PHE A 48 37.71 40.55 3.16
N ASP A 49 38.97 40.93 3.38
CA ASP A 49 40.22 40.35 2.88
C ASP A 49 40.51 38.93 3.42
N PRO A 50 41.32 38.10 2.71
CA PRO A 50 41.56 36.71 3.02
C PRO A 50 42.87 36.48 3.79
N GLU A 51 42.87 35.66 4.84
CA GLU A 51 44.03 34.81 5.13
C GLU A 51 43.72 33.68 6.12
N VAL A 52 44.55 32.63 6.04
CA VAL A 52 44.73 31.50 6.98
C VAL A 52 44.02 30.17 6.66
N THR A 53 44.67 29.45 5.73
CA THR A 53 45.04 28.01 5.76
C THR A 53 44.08 26.94 6.33
N ALA A 54 43.79 25.96 5.48
CA ALA A 54 43.23 24.63 5.81
C ALA A 54 44.14 23.82 6.77
N PRO A 55 43.58 22.77 7.41
CA PRO A 55 43.99 21.45 6.91
C PRO A 55 42.87 20.42 6.78
N VAL A 56 43.09 19.55 5.79
CA VAL A 56 42.47 18.23 5.56
C VAL A 56 42.57 17.36 6.82
N VAL A 57 41.46 16.71 7.22
CA VAL A 57 41.49 15.53 8.09
C VAL A 57 40.54 14.45 7.58
N THR A 58 41.12 13.26 7.51
CA THR A 58 40.63 11.97 7.03
C THR A 58 39.65 11.28 7.97
N SER A 59 38.87 10.36 7.40
CA SER A 59 38.00 9.36 8.01
C SER A 59 38.52 8.69 9.29
N GLY A 60 37.69 8.66 10.34
CA GLY A 60 37.82 7.79 11.51
C GLY A 60 36.47 7.56 12.17
N GLU A 61 36.11 6.29 12.37
CA GLU A 61 34.86 5.85 13.02
C GLU A 61 34.78 6.27 14.51
N PRO A 62 33.59 6.53 15.07
CA PRO A 62 33.46 6.77 16.50
C PRO A 62 33.22 5.48 17.30
N VAL A 63 34.15 5.18 18.20
CA VAL A 63 34.00 4.25 19.33
C VAL A 63 33.41 5.01 20.51
N TRP A 64 32.26 4.56 21.04
CA TRP A 64 31.63 5.12 22.25
C TRP A 64 32.14 4.43 23.53
N ARG A 65 32.52 5.24 24.54
CA ARG A 65 32.78 4.82 25.93
C ARG A 65 31.97 5.70 26.90
N PRO A 66 31.38 5.14 27.97
CA PRO A 66 30.67 5.92 28.98
C PRO A 66 31.63 6.50 30.05
N PRO A 67 31.34 7.67 30.63
CA PRO A 67 32.09 8.23 31.76
C PRO A 67 31.58 7.70 33.11
N GLY A 68 32.49 7.51 34.07
CA GLY A 68 32.21 7.03 35.43
C GLY A 68 32.58 8.01 36.55
N GLY A 69 32.03 7.71 37.74
CA GLY A 69 32.36 8.23 39.08
C GLY A 69 31.35 9.27 39.62
N ASP A 70 30.86 9.25 40.86
CA ASP A 70 31.09 8.39 42.02
C ASP A 70 30.10 8.73 43.17
N ARG A 71 29.95 7.78 44.10
CA ARG A 71 29.46 7.83 45.51
C ARG A 71 27.98 7.58 45.87
N ALA A 72 27.79 6.40 46.48
CA ALA A 72 26.73 5.99 47.40
C ALA A 72 27.08 6.29 48.88
N PRO A 73 26.15 5.99 49.82
CA PRO A 73 26.55 5.29 51.05
C PRO A 73 25.68 4.06 51.37
N GLU A 74 26.39 2.94 51.55
CA GLU A 74 26.37 1.91 52.61
C GLU A 74 25.08 1.60 53.42
N LEU A 75 24.66 0.31 53.37
CA LEU A 75 24.21 -0.49 54.52
C LEU A 75 24.46 -1.99 54.24
N ALA A 76 24.85 -2.72 55.29
CA ALA A 76 25.68 -3.92 55.26
C ALA A 76 24.95 -5.28 55.45
N ALA A 77 25.65 -6.35 55.03
CA ALA A 77 25.71 -7.73 55.56
C ALA A 77 24.47 -8.66 55.42
N THR A 78 24.52 -9.96 55.10
CA THR A 78 25.58 -11.01 55.06
C THR A 78 25.04 -12.35 54.50
N ALA A 79 25.98 -13.25 54.11
CA ALA A 79 25.94 -14.74 53.93
C ALA A 79 26.01 -15.24 52.45
N ALA A 80 27.18 -15.62 51.90
CA ALA A 80 27.95 -16.90 52.01
C ALA A 80 27.24 -18.10 51.33
N ALA A 81 27.80 -18.91 50.41
CA ALA A 81 29.17 -19.38 50.11
C ALA A 81 29.27 -19.96 48.63
N PRO A 82 30.27 -20.77 48.19
CA PRO A 82 31.29 -20.36 47.20
C PRO A 82 31.40 -21.22 45.91
N ALA A 83 32.29 -20.75 45.02
CA ALA A 83 32.68 -21.27 43.69
C ALA A 83 33.74 -22.40 43.72
N VAL A 84 33.96 -23.10 42.59
CA VAL A 84 35.29 -23.36 41.99
C VAL A 84 35.23 -23.95 40.56
N SER A 85 36.30 -23.67 39.81
CA SER A 85 36.56 -23.76 38.36
C SER A 85 36.94 -25.14 37.77
N ALA A 86 36.96 -25.18 36.44
CA ALA A 86 37.39 -26.24 35.52
C ALA A 86 38.91 -26.50 35.44
N VAL A 87 39.33 -27.69 34.97
CA VAL A 87 40.61 -27.97 34.25
C VAL A 87 40.48 -29.16 33.27
N SER A 88 41.25 -29.06 32.17
CA SER A 88 41.40 -29.86 30.93
C SER A 88 42.34 -31.09 31.03
N ALA A 89 42.30 -32.02 30.04
CA ALA A 89 43.45 -32.62 29.29
C ALA A 89 43.21 -34.04 28.70
N ALA A 90 43.82 -34.32 27.53
CA ALA A 90 43.92 -35.61 26.79
C ALA A 90 45.39 -36.16 26.85
N PRO A 91 45.91 -37.15 26.05
CA PRO A 91 45.44 -38.44 25.48
C PRO A 91 46.46 -39.63 25.66
N ALA A 92 46.18 -40.84 25.10
CA ALA A 92 47.08 -41.78 24.33
C ALA A 92 46.83 -43.33 24.52
N ALA A 93 47.07 -44.11 23.43
CA ALA A 93 46.83 -45.56 23.17
C ALA A 93 48.02 -46.50 23.62
N PRO A 94 48.20 -47.82 23.28
CA PRO A 94 47.57 -48.73 22.26
C PRO A 94 47.39 -50.27 22.53
N GLY A 95 46.68 -51.01 21.63
CA GLY A 95 47.11 -52.30 21.01
C GLY A 95 46.47 -53.68 21.35
N GLY A 96 45.87 -54.39 20.35
CA GLY A 96 45.85 -55.88 20.18
C GLY A 96 44.49 -56.66 20.14
N PRO A 97 44.38 -57.88 19.54
CA PRO A 97 43.63 -58.13 18.28
C PRO A 97 42.45 -59.17 18.28
N ASP A 98 41.78 -59.30 17.10
CA ASP A 98 40.57 -60.07 16.67
C ASP A 98 40.52 -61.61 16.91
N PRO A 99 39.32 -62.25 16.81
CA PRO A 99 38.93 -62.95 15.57
C PRO A 99 37.42 -62.91 15.21
N ALA A 100 37.14 -63.39 13.99
CA ALA A 100 35.88 -63.33 13.25
C ALA A 100 34.96 -64.58 13.35
N THR A 101 33.72 -64.38 12.87
CA THR A 101 32.77 -65.32 12.18
C THR A 101 31.72 -66.16 12.93
N ALA A 102 30.52 -66.16 12.31
CA ALA A 102 29.53 -67.22 12.12
C ALA A 102 28.35 -67.42 13.14
N SER A 103 27.20 -66.82 12.76
CA SER A 103 25.84 -67.40 12.51
C SER A 103 25.19 -68.50 13.37
N VAL A 104 23.82 -68.48 13.35
CA VAL A 104 22.77 -69.54 13.59
C VAL A 104 21.93 -69.31 14.89
N PRO A 105 20.62 -69.67 15.03
CA PRO A 105 19.41 -69.73 14.15
C PRO A 105 18.15 -69.02 14.76
N PRO A 106 16.95 -69.09 14.13
CA PRO A 106 15.68 -68.58 14.68
C PRO A 106 14.69 -69.66 15.19
N THR A 107 13.71 -69.25 16.01
CA THR A 107 12.54 -70.05 16.45
C THR A 107 11.31 -69.12 16.70
N PRO A 108 10.05 -69.62 16.72
CA PRO A 108 9.05 -69.25 15.71
C PRO A 108 7.64 -68.82 16.23
N GLY A 109 6.85 -68.23 15.31
CA GLY A 109 5.37 -68.30 15.16
C GLY A 109 4.46 -67.66 16.23
N GLY A 110 3.40 -66.90 15.96
CA GLY A 110 2.60 -66.49 14.79
C GLY A 110 1.38 -65.69 15.32
N PRO A 111 0.25 -65.50 14.61
CA PRO A 111 0.01 -65.28 13.19
C PRO A 111 -0.29 -63.80 12.87
N ALA A 112 0.04 -63.36 11.65
CA ALA A 112 -0.26 -62.03 11.12
C ALA A 112 -1.35 -62.08 10.04
N ASP A 113 -2.16 -61.03 9.99
CA ASP A 113 -3.24 -60.80 9.03
C ASP A 113 -2.76 -60.84 7.56
N PRO A 114 -3.62 -61.26 6.62
CA PRO A 114 -3.27 -61.33 5.20
C PRO A 114 -3.10 -59.94 4.57
N PRO A 115 -2.12 -59.76 3.67
CA PRO A 115 -1.90 -58.49 2.97
C PRO A 115 -3.00 -58.22 1.94
N ALA A 116 -3.41 -56.95 1.88
CA ALA A 116 -4.35 -56.42 0.90
C ALA A 116 -3.89 -56.69 -0.53
N GLY A 117 -4.80 -57.23 -1.35
CA GLY A 117 -4.59 -57.48 -2.76
C GLY A 117 -4.42 -56.19 -3.58
N PRO A 118 -3.91 -56.30 -4.82
CA PRO A 118 -3.66 -55.16 -5.70
C PRO A 118 -4.95 -54.43 -6.08
N PRO A 119 -4.92 -53.10 -6.28
CA PRO A 119 -6.08 -52.33 -6.70
C PRO A 119 -6.59 -52.78 -8.08
N PRO A 120 -7.90 -52.75 -8.33
CA PRO A 120 -8.49 -53.20 -9.59
C PRO A 120 -8.09 -52.30 -10.77
N ALA A 121 -7.89 -52.93 -11.93
CA ALA A 121 -7.65 -52.28 -13.20
C ALA A 121 -8.83 -51.35 -13.58
N TYR A 122 -8.50 -50.09 -13.87
CA TYR A 122 -9.45 -49.09 -14.34
C TYR A 122 -9.93 -49.45 -15.76
N ALA A 123 -11.21 -49.76 -15.90
CA ALA A 123 -11.85 -49.97 -17.20
C ALA A 123 -12.03 -48.62 -17.92
N PRO A 124 -11.70 -48.50 -19.22
CA PRO A 124 -11.92 -47.28 -19.97
C PRO A 124 -13.43 -47.03 -20.16
N PRO A 125 -13.90 -45.76 -20.10
CA PRO A 125 -15.29 -45.43 -20.30
C PRO A 125 -15.75 -45.70 -21.76
N PRO A 126 -17.04 -45.98 -21.99
CA PRO A 126 -17.55 -46.27 -23.32
C PRO A 126 -17.45 -45.05 -24.25
N ALA A 127 -17.00 -45.29 -25.48
CA ALA A 127 -16.86 -44.29 -26.53
C ALA A 127 -18.20 -43.58 -26.83
N ARG A 128 -18.31 -42.30 -26.42
CA ARG A 128 -19.39 -41.41 -26.87
C ARG A 128 -19.19 -41.10 -28.36
N ARG A 129 -20.12 -41.60 -29.19
CA ARG A 129 -20.21 -41.26 -30.62
C ARG A 129 -20.33 -39.74 -30.78
N ARG A 130 -19.38 -39.14 -31.50
CA ARG A 130 -19.39 -37.75 -31.95
C ARG A 130 -20.67 -37.47 -32.77
N ARG A 131 -21.63 -36.75 -32.17
CA ARG A 131 -22.66 -35.99 -32.88
C ARG A 131 -22.53 -34.53 -32.45
N LEU A 132 -21.38 -33.92 -32.79
CA LEU A 132 -21.03 -32.56 -32.38
C LEU A 132 -20.74 -31.55 -33.52
N PRO A 133 -21.18 -31.72 -34.79
CA PRO A 133 -21.15 -30.61 -35.74
C PRO A 133 -22.51 -29.87 -35.88
N LEU A 134 -23.65 -30.46 -35.49
CA LEU A 134 -24.98 -29.87 -35.74
C LEU A 134 -25.48 -28.92 -34.63
N ALA A 135 -25.15 -29.19 -33.36
CA ALA A 135 -25.58 -28.33 -32.25
C ALA A 135 -24.81 -27.01 -32.19
N VAL A 136 -23.50 -27.03 -32.53
CA VAL A 136 -22.67 -25.82 -32.63
C VAL A 136 -23.13 -24.95 -33.82
N LEU A 137 -23.47 -25.57 -34.94
CA LEU A 137 -23.99 -24.85 -36.11
C LEU A 137 -25.34 -24.17 -35.83
N ALA A 138 -26.22 -24.82 -35.07
CA ALA A 138 -27.51 -24.23 -34.67
C ALA A 138 -27.34 -23.03 -33.74
N VAL A 139 -26.37 -23.07 -32.81
CA VAL A 139 -26.07 -21.94 -31.92
C VAL A 139 -25.45 -20.78 -32.70
N VAL A 140 -24.53 -21.05 -33.64
CA VAL A 140 -23.94 -20.00 -34.50
C VAL A 140 -25.00 -19.35 -35.40
N LEU A 141 -25.93 -20.12 -35.96
CA LEU A 141 -27.05 -19.59 -36.74
C LEU A 141 -28.00 -18.73 -35.89
N LEU A 142 -28.25 -19.11 -34.63
CA LEU A 142 -29.06 -18.33 -33.71
C LEU A 142 -28.39 -16.98 -33.38
N PHE A 143 -27.08 -16.96 -33.13
CA PHE A 143 -26.33 -15.72 -32.90
C PHE A 143 -26.23 -14.84 -34.15
N ALA A 144 -26.08 -15.43 -35.34
CA ALA A 144 -26.08 -14.69 -36.60
C ALA A 144 -27.45 -14.04 -36.88
N LEU A 145 -28.56 -14.72 -36.58
CA LEU A 145 -29.91 -14.19 -36.73
C LEU A 145 -30.23 -13.08 -35.72
N VAL A 146 -29.74 -13.20 -34.47
CA VAL A 146 -29.85 -12.14 -33.46
C VAL A 146 -28.99 -10.93 -33.83
N GLY A 147 -27.78 -11.14 -34.34
CA GLY A 147 -26.89 -10.08 -34.84
C GLY A 147 -27.46 -9.33 -36.04
N ALA A 148 -28.03 -10.05 -37.01
CA ALA A 148 -28.70 -9.46 -38.17
C ALA A 148 -30.00 -8.73 -37.77
N GLY A 149 -30.75 -9.23 -36.78
CA GLY A 149 -31.94 -8.55 -36.24
C GLY A 149 -31.63 -7.25 -35.51
N LEU A 150 -30.49 -7.17 -34.80
CA LEU A 150 -30.02 -5.95 -34.14
C LEU A 150 -29.49 -4.89 -35.13
N ALA A 151 -28.95 -5.30 -36.28
CA ALA A 151 -28.49 -4.40 -37.33
C ALA A 151 -29.62 -3.73 -38.14
N VAL A 152 -30.82 -4.30 -38.15
CA VAL A 152 -32.00 -3.75 -38.89
C VAL A 152 -32.82 -2.77 -38.03
N VAL A 153 -32.65 -2.79 -36.70
CA VAL A 153 -33.45 -1.95 -35.76
C VAL A 153 -32.66 -0.74 -35.22
N ARG A 154 -31.34 -0.65 -35.48
CA ARG A 154 -30.51 0.53 -35.19
C ARG A 154 -29.54 0.80 -36.36
N PRO A 155 -29.78 1.79 -37.23
CA PRO A 155 -28.86 2.12 -38.30
C PRO A 155 -27.67 2.92 -37.72
N GLY A 156 -26.63 2.22 -37.30
CA GLY A 156 -25.35 2.78 -36.84
C GLY A 156 -24.58 1.69 -36.11
N PRO A 157 -23.52 1.11 -36.72
CA PRO A 157 -22.24 1.79 -36.99
C PRO A 157 -21.67 1.52 -38.40
N VAL A 158 -22.48 1.07 -39.35
CA VAL A 158 -22.00 0.65 -40.70
C VAL A 158 -21.87 1.81 -41.69
N ALA A 159 -22.35 3.01 -41.33
CA ALA A 159 -22.22 4.21 -42.15
C ALA A 159 -20.81 4.84 -42.11
N GLY A 160 -19.95 4.44 -41.16
CA GLY A 160 -18.56 4.92 -41.06
C GLY A 160 -17.56 4.16 -41.93
N TRP A 161 -17.98 3.10 -42.64
CA TRP A 161 -17.09 2.23 -43.43
C TRP A 161 -17.15 2.51 -44.95
N LEU A 162 -18.15 3.27 -45.40
CA LEU A 162 -18.25 3.77 -46.76
C LEU A 162 -17.86 5.26 -46.72
N GLY A 163 -16.58 5.51 -46.97
CA GLY A 163 -16.02 6.85 -46.96
C GLY A 163 -16.75 7.77 -47.92
N ASP A 164 -17.19 8.91 -47.41
CA ASP A 164 -17.60 10.05 -48.22
C ASP A 164 -16.60 11.19 -47.98
N GLY A 165 -16.15 11.76 -49.09
CA GLY A 165 -15.02 12.67 -49.13
C GLY A 165 -15.36 14.09 -48.67
N GLY A 166 -14.35 14.72 -48.07
CA GLY A 166 -14.06 16.16 -48.18
C GLY A 166 -15.04 17.14 -47.55
N GLU A 167 -14.70 17.65 -46.36
CA GLU A 167 -14.46 19.08 -46.11
C GLU A 167 -13.87 19.28 -44.69
N PRO A 168 -13.00 20.29 -44.45
CA PRO A 168 -12.31 20.46 -43.17
C PRO A 168 -13.24 21.12 -42.15
N SER A 169 -13.72 20.36 -41.17
CA SER A 169 -14.47 20.93 -40.05
C SER A 169 -13.54 21.35 -38.91
N ARG A 170 -13.72 22.61 -38.52
CA ARG A 170 -13.20 23.36 -37.38
C ARG A 170 -12.68 22.52 -36.21
N ALA A 171 -11.54 22.95 -35.68
CA ALA A 171 -10.95 22.56 -34.41
C ALA A 171 -12.01 22.15 -33.38
N ASP A 172 -11.95 20.88 -32.98
CA ASP A 172 -12.71 20.36 -31.86
C ASP A 172 -12.30 21.15 -30.61
N ALA A 173 -13.17 22.08 -30.20
CA ALA A 173 -13.13 22.60 -28.85
C ALA A 173 -13.36 21.39 -27.94
N GLU A 174 -12.34 21.09 -27.12
CA GLU A 174 -12.36 20.04 -26.12
C GLU A 174 -13.68 20.15 -25.34
N VAL A 175 -14.53 19.13 -25.46
CA VAL A 175 -15.79 19.07 -24.73
C VAL A 175 -15.40 18.95 -23.27
N VAL A 176 -15.42 20.07 -22.56
CA VAL A 176 -15.26 20.09 -21.10
C VAL A 176 -16.39 19.24 -20.54
N GLU A 177 -16.05 18.04 -20.08
CA GLU A 177 -17.00 17.21 -19.35
C GLU A 177 -17.50 18.01 -18.14
N PRO A 178 -18.81 18.08 -17.91
CA PRO A 178 -19.33 18.78 -16.75
C PRO A 178 -18.80 18.10 -15.48
N ASP A 179 -18.45 18.92 -14.48
CA ASP A 179 -18.01 18.42 -13.18
C ASP A 179 -19.01 17.38 -12.64
N PRO A 180 -18.52 16.24 -12.12
CA PRO A 180 -19.39 15.21 -11.58
C PRO A 180 -20.27 15.81 -10.48
N THR A 181 -21.58 15.58 -10.56
CA THR A 181 -22.51 16.02 -9.51
C THR A 181 -22.19 15.24 -8.22
N PRO A 182 -21.94 15.89 -7.08
CA PRO A 182 -21.64 15.19 -5.83
C PRO A 182 -22.79 14.25 -5.44
N VAL A 183 -22.51 12.95 -5.35
CA VAL A 183 -23.49 11.92 -4.93
C VAL A 183 -23.68 11.91 -3.41
N LEU A 184 -22.73 12.51 -2.68
CA LEU A 184 -22.80 12.79 -1.25
C LEU A 184 -22.64 14.29 -1.06
N ALA A 185 -23.46 14.90 -0.20
CA ALA A 185 -23.21 16.26 0.24
C ALA A 185 -21.84 16.30 0.92
N GLY A 186 -21.00 17.27 0.54
CA GLY A 186 -19.79 17.57 1.30
C GLY A 186 -20.15 17.95 2.74
N PRO A 187 -19.18 17.95 3.67
CA PRO A 187 -19.42 18.41 5.03
C PRO A 187 -20.07 19.79 5.01
N ASP A 188 -21.18 19.93 5.74
CA ASP A 188 -21.88 21.21 5.83
C ASP A 188 -21.00 22.19 6.61
N ALA A 189 -20.40 23.15 5.91
CA ALA A 189 -19.55 24.18 6.51
C ALA A 189 -20.30 25.03 7.56
N HIS A 190 -21.63 25.03 7.50
CA HIS A 190 -22.51 25.69 8.46
C HIS A 190 -23.10 24.73 9.50
N ALA A 191 -22.67 23.45 9.50
CA ALA A 191 -23.03 22.52 10.56
C ALA A 191 -22.58 23.11 11.92
N PRO A 192 -23.45 23.05 12.94
CA PRO A 192 -23.14 23.50 14.29
C PRO A 192 -21.82 22.93 14.80
N GLU A 193 -20.97 23.79 15.35
CA GLU A 193 -19.70 23.35 15.94
C GLU A 193 -19.94 22.60 17.26
N PRO A 194 -19.36 21.40 17.42
CA PRO A 194 -19.36 20.71 18.70
C PRO A 194 -18.59 21.48 19.78
N THR A 195 -19.06 21.43 21.02
CA THR A 195 -18.34 21.89 22.21
C THR A 195 -17.41 20.80 22.72
N ALA A 196 -16.29 21.21 23.31
CA ALA A 196 -15.34 20.28 23.92
C ALA A 196 -15.96 19.45 25.04
N ASP A 197 -16.81 20.07 25.87
CA ASP A 197 -17.54 19.38 26.94
C ASP A 197 -18.54 18.36 26.40
N GLY A 198 -19.22 18.66 25.29
CA GLY A 198 -20.13 17.72 24.61
C GLY A 198 -19.39 16.50 24.08
N VAL A 199 -18.25 16.70 23.40
CA VAL A 199 -17.41 15.60 22.89
C VAL A 199 -16.88 14.76 24.06
N LYS A 200 -16.34 15.39 25.10
CA LYS A 200 -15.86 14.73 26.30
C LYS A 200 -16.94 13.87 26.94
N ALA A 201 -18.14 14.42 27.15
CA ALA A 201 -19.26 13.70 27.75
C ALA A 201 -19.67 12.46 26.93
N ALA A 202 -19.54 12.52 25.60
CA ALA A 202 -19.90 11.42 24.71
C ALA A 202 -18.89 10.25 24.76
N ILE A 203 -17.59 10.53 24.88
CA ILE A 203 -16.56 9.49 24.72
C ILE A 203 -15.84 9.09 26.00
N GLU A 204 -15.62 9.98 26.97
CA GLU A 204 -14.83 9.70 28.19
C GLU A 204 -15.31 8.44 28.93
N PRO A 205 -16.63 8.20 29.13
CA PRO A 205 -17.08 6.98 29.82
C PRO A 205 -16.72 5.68 29.10
N LEU A 206 -16.57 5.74 27.77
CA LEU A 206 -16.23 4.58 26.93
C LEU A 206 -14.73 4.27 26.95
N LEU A 207 -13.88 5.27 27.24
CA LEU A 207 -12.43 5.11 27.32
C LEU A 207 -11.97 4.36 28.58
N ALA A 208 -12.86 4.14 29.54
CA ALA A 208 -12.62 3.33 30.74
C ALA A 208 -12.93 1.84 30.55
N ALA A 209 -13.32 1.43 29.33
CA ALA A 209 -13.62 0.04 29.01
C ALA A 209 -12.38 -0.85 29.24
N PRO A 210 -12.44 -1.90 30.08
CA PRO A 210 -11.29 -2.76 30.39
C PRO A 210 -10.69 -3.43 29.14
N GLU A 211 -11.49 -3.61 28.09
CA GLU A 211 -11.08 -4.13 26.79
C GLU A 211 -10.03 -3.23 26.10
N LEU A 212 -9.98 -1.93 26.40
CA LEU A 212 -9.00 -1.00 25.84
C LEU A 212 -7.65 -1.01 26.58
N GLY A 213 -7.56 -1.71 27.73
CA GLY A 213 -6.36 -1.74 28.55
C GLY A 213 -6.16 -0.47 29.39
N ASP A 214 -4.95 -0.30 29.93
CA ASP A 214 -4.61 0.77 30.89
C ASP A 214 -4.05 2.04 30.23
N ARG A 215 -3.69 1.97 28.94
CA ARG A 215 -3.14 3.10 28.19
C ARG A 215 -3.95 3.33 26.91
N VAL A 216 -4.79 4.37 26.95
CA VAL A 216 -5.64 4.82 25.86
C VAL A 216 -5.40 6.30 25.64
N ASN A 217 -4.86 6.63 24.47
CA ASN A 217 -4.53 7.98 24.05
C ASN A 217 -5.45 8.40 22.89
N VAL A 218 -5.97 9.62 22.96
CA VAL A 218 -7.07 10.09 22.11
C VAL A 218 -6.86 11.54 21.71
N SER A 219 -7.10 11.83 20.44
CA SER A 219 -7.31 13.19 19.92
C SER A 219 -8.61 13.21 19.10
N VAL A 220 -9.39 14.28 19.24
CA VAL A 220 -10.53 14.59 18.39
C VAL A 220 -10.45 16.07 18.03
N ALA A 221 -10.53 16.39 16.74
CA ALA A 221 -10.51 17.76 16.26
C ALA A 221 -11.58 17.98 15.19
N ASP A 222 -11.95 19.24 15.04
CA ASP A 222 -12.83 19.69 13.97
C ASP A 222 -12.05 19.83 12.66
N VAL A 223 -12.50 19.19 11.57
CA VAL A 223 -11.74 19.19 10.30
C VAL A 223 -11.69 20.57 9.66
N THR A 224 -12.79 21.33 9.73
CA THR A 224 -12.89 22.63 9.05
C THR A 224 -12.06 23.73 9.74
N THR A 225 -11.99 23.71 11.07
CA THR A 225 -11.32 24.76 11.84
C THR A 225 -9.95 24.34 12.39
N GLY A 226 -9.63 23.05 12.37
CA GLY A 226 -8.46 22.48 13.04
C GLY A 226 -8.54 22.54 14.57
N ARG A 227 -9.66 22.98 15.15
CA ARG A 227 -9.79 23.15 16.60
C ARG A 227 -9.82 21.79 17.29
N SER A 228 -8.90 21.56 18.23
CA SER A 228 -8.97 20.42 19.14
C SER A 228 -10.25 20.49 20.00
N LEU A 229 -11.03 19.43 19.99
CA LEU A 229 -12.28 19.29 20.74
C LEU A 229 -12.12 18.36 21.94
N TYR A 230 -11.19 17.41 21.87
CA TYR A 230 -10.87 16.52 22.98
C TYR A 230 -9.43 16.02 22.84
N SER A 231 -8.72 15.96 23.95
CA SER A 231 -7.38 15.38 24.04
C SER A 231 -7.22 14.65 25.37
N ARG A 232 -6.73 13.41 25.30
CA ARG A 232 -6.28 12.61 26.44
C ARG A 232 -4.99 11.91 26.02
N GLY A 233 -3.85 12.37 26.54
CA GLY A 233 -2.55 11.92 26.04
C GLY A 233 -2.39 12.19 24.54
N GLY A 234 -2.96 13.29 24.05
CA GLY A 234 -2.98 13.63 22.62
C GLY A 234 -1.59 13.71 22.01
N ASP A 235 -0.63 14.23 22.77
CA ASP A 235 0.76 14.44 22.33
C ASP A 235 1.68 13.29 22.79
N ASP A 236 1.13 12.27 23.46
CA ASP A 236 1.93 11.17 23.99
C ASP A 236 2.36 10.22 22.87
N ALA A 237 3.67 9.96 22.80
CA ALA A 237 4.26 8.95 21.92
C ALA A 237 3.63 7.56 22.14
N THR A 238 2.85 7.09 21.17
CA THR A 238 2.05 5.86 21.26
C THR A 238 2.41 4.90 20.15
N VAL A 239 2.42 3.58 20.39
CA VAL A 239 2.65 2.60 19.32
C VAL A 239 1.43 2.62 18.39
N PRO A 240 1.56 3.03 17.12
CA PRO A 240 0.41 3.28 16.26
C PRO A 240 -0.15 2.01 15.61
N ALA A 241 0.67 0.99 15.39
CA ALA A 241 0.39 -0.05 14.42
C ALA A 241 0.03 0.55 13.03
N SER A 242 -0.77 -0.12 12.21
CA SER A 242 -1.06 0.31 10.82
C SER A 242 -1.77 1.65 10.62
N VAL A 243 -2.10 2.42 11.66
CA VAL A 243 -2.47 3.85 11.45
C VAL A 243 -1.26 4.69 11.02
N THR A 244 -0.01 4.20 11.19
CA THR A 244 1.21 4.77 10.57
C THR A 244 1.05 5.03 9.08
N LYS A 245 0.29 4.19 8.37
CA LYS A 245 0.08 4.33 6.93
C LYS A 245 -0.60 5.65 6.53
N LEU A 246 -1.28 6.33 7.46
CA LEU A 246 -1.79 7.69 7.23
C LEU A 246 -0.64 8.68 7.01
N ALA A 247 0.42 8.62 7.82
CA ALA A 247 1.63 9.41 7.62
C ALA A 247 2.33 9.02 6.31
N THR A 248 2.43 7.73 6.00
CA THR A 248 3.00 7.24 4.73
C THR A 248 2.24 7.75 3.51
N ALA A 249 0.91 7.75 3.56
CA ALA A 249 0.06 8.27 2.49
C ALA A 249 0.23 9.78 2.29
N VAL A 250 0.16 10.56 3.38
CA VAL A 250 0.33 12.02 3.30
C VAL A 250 1.71 12.38 2.77
N THR A 251 2.76 11.78 3.32
CA THR A 251 4.14 12.13 2.94
C THR A 251 4.46 11.74 1.50
N VAL A 252 3.99 10.60 0.99
CA VAL A 252 4.22 10.22 -0.42
C VAL A 252 3.41 11.07 -1.40
N LEU A 253 2.19 11.44 -1.05
CA LEU A 253 1.37 12.34 -1.87
C LEU A 253 2.00 13.74 -1.94
N ALA A 254 2.45 14.29 -0.81
CA ALA A 254 3.17 15.57 -0.79
C ALA A 254 4.50 15.50 -1.56
N ALA A 255 5.26 14.41 -1.41
CA ALA A 255 6.60 14.31 -2.00
C ALA A 255 6.61 14.02 -3.51
N ARG A 256 5.64 13.25 -4.01
CA ARG A 256 5.60 12.77 -5.40
C ARG A 256 4.38 13.23 -6.20
N GLY A 257 3.29 13.61 -5.53
CA GLY A 257 2.01 13.90 -6.17
C GLY A 257 1.20 12.64 -6.49
N PRO A 258 -0.14 12.79 -6.67
CA PRO A 258 -1.07 11.66 -6.88
C PRO A 258 -0.89 10.95 -8.23
N ASP A 259 -0.35 11.63 -9.24
CA ASP A 259 -0.20 11.10 -10.61
C ASP A 259 1.11 10.36 -10.85
N HIS A 260 2.06 10.43 -9.90
CA HIS A 260 3.36 9.79 -10.05
C HIS A 260 3.20 8.29 -10.27
N ARG A 261 4.00 7.72 -11.17
CA ARG A 261 4.06 6.29 -11.44
C ARG A 261 5.47 5.78 -11.26
N VAL A 262 5.58 4.61 -10.66
CA VAL A 262 6.86 3.97 -10.39
C VAL A 262 7.24 3.08 -11.58
N PRO A 263 8.36 3.36 -12.26
CA PRO A 263 8.73 2.64 -13.47
C PRO A 263 9.47 1.33 -13.17
N THR A 264 9.20 0.28 -13.94
CA THR A 264 10.08 -0.89 -14.08
C THR A 264 10.63 -0.91 -15.50
N ARG A 265 11.95 -1.09 -15.63
CA ARG A 265 12.65 -1.00 -16.92
C ARG A 265 13.35 -2.29 -17.28
N ALA A 266 13.51 -2.53 -18.57
CA ALA A 266 14.46 -3.50 -19.10
C ALA A 266 15.52 -2.74 -19.90
N VAL A 267 16.79 -3.03 -19.66
CA VAL A 267 17.92 -2.44 -20.41
C VAL A 267 18.80 -3.51 -21.01
N ALA A 268 19.55 -3.15 -22.06
CA ALA A 268 20.55 -4.04 -22.66
C ALA A 268 21.70 -4.32 -21.69
N GLY A 269 22.08 -5.59 -21.58
CA GLY A 269 23.22 -6.05 -20.80
C GLY A 269 24.55 -5.81 -21.51
N ALA A 270 25.63 -6.35 -20.94
CA ALA A 270 26.99 -6.13 -21.45
C ALA A 270 27.26 -6.87 -22.77
N ALA A 271 26.64 -8.02 -22.98
CA ALA A 271 26.76 -8.80 -24.21
C ALA A 271 25.45 -8.78 -25.03
N PRO A 272 25.52 -8.95 -26.36
CA PRO A 272 24.33 -9.01 -27.21
C PRO A 272 23.29 -10.02 -26.71
N GLY A 273 22.04 -9.57 -26.63
CA GLY A 273 20.91 -10.37 -26.15
C GLY A 273 20.82 -10.53 -24.63
N GLU A 274 21.79 -10.05 -23.85
CA GLU A 274 21.61 -9.97 -22.40
C GLU A 274 20.65 -8.83 -22.05
N VAL A 275 19.78 -9.06 -21.07
CA VAL A 275 18.79 -8.10 -20.60
C VAL A 275 18.92 -7.95 -19.09
N VAL A 276 18.89 -6.71 -18.60
CA VAL A 276 18.83 -6.40 -17.17
C VAL A 276 17.46 -5.84 -16.84
N LEU A 277 16.74 -6.51 -15.94
CA LEU A 277 15.45 -6.05 -15.41
C LEU A 277 15.73 -5.17 -14.18
N VAL A 278 15.37 -3.89 -14.27
CA VAL A 278 15.68 -2.85 -13.29
C VAL A 278 14.40 -2.46 -12.56
N GLY A 279 14.38 -2.68 -11.25
CA GLY A 279 13.24 -2.35 -10.40
C GLY A 279 13.26 -0.90 -9.93
N GLY A 280 12.17 -0.16 -10.16
CA GLY A 280 11.98 1.19 -9.61
C GLY A 280 11.28 1.22 -8.25
N GLY A 281 10.89 0.07 -7.72
CA GLY A 281 10.17 -0.04 -6.45
C GLY A 281 8.65 -0.16 -6.56
N ASP A 282 8.12 -0.61 -7.71
CA ASP A 282 6.69 -0.94 -7.86
C ASP A 282 6.43 -2.33 -7.26
N PRO A 283 5.72 -2.44 -6.12
CA PRO A 283 5.40 -3.73 -5.54
C PRO A 283 4.23 -4.43 -6.25
N THR A 284 3.51 -3.71 -7.12
CA THR A 284 2.25 -4.19 -7.72
C THR A 284 2.45 -4.93 -9.04
N LEU A 285 3.60 -4.74 -9.69
CA LEU A 285 3.98 -5.36 -10.96
C LEU A 285 3.51 -6.83 -11.04
N ALA A 286 2.71 -7.15 -12.04
CA ALA A 286 2.22 -8.49 -12.28
C ALA A 286 3.11 -9.23 -13.29
N VAL A 287 3.08 -10.56 -13.25
CA VAL A 287 3.71 -11.36 -14.31
C VAL A 287 2.93 -11.23 -15.62
N ASP A 288 1.60 -11.31 -15.53
CA ASP A 288 0.65 -11.30 -16.65
C ASP A 288 -0.72 -10.76 -16.20
N GLY A 289 -1.78 -11.00 -16.98
CA GLY A 289 -3.14 -10.55 -16.68
C GLY A 289 -3.81 -11.15 -15.44
N GLU A 290 -3.23 -12.18 -14.81
CA GLU A 290 -3.79 -12.86 -13.63
C GLU A 290 -3.23 -12.33 -12.30
N GLY A 291 -2.59 -11.16 -12.34
CA GLY A 291 -2.00 -10.50 -11.17
C GLY A 291 -2.98 -10.24 -10.01
N PHE A 292 -2.38 -10.07 -8.82
CA PHE A 292 -3.09 -9.80 -7.58
C PHE A 292 -3.70 -8.38 -7.59
N TYR A 293 -2.91 -7.37 -7.96
CA TYR A 293 -3.32 -5.97 -7.87
C TYR A 293 -4.04 -5.50 -9.15
N PRO A 294 -5.20 -4.82 -9.02
CA PRO A 294 -5.90 -4.25 -10.18
C PRO A 294 -5.08 -3.15 -10.86
N GLY A 295 -5.01 -3.21 -12.20
CA GLY A 295 -4.37 -2.18 -13.02
C GLY A 295 -2.83 -2.14 -12.95
N ALA A 296 -2.21 -3.18 -12.37
CA ALA A 296 -0.76 -3.31 -12.31
C ALA A 296 -0.10 -3.29 -13.70
N ALA A 297 1.12 -2.75 -13.76
CA ALA A 297 2.03 -3.00 -14.87
C ALA A 297 2.29 -4.51 -15.02
N ARG A 298 2.68 -4.95 -16.22
CA ARG A 298 2.91 -6.38 -16.49
C ARG A 298 4.27 -6.67 -17.12
N LEU A 299 4.88 -7.77 -16.68
CA LEU A 299 6.16 -8.24 -17.20
C LEU A 299 6.06 -8.83 -18.62
N ASP A 300 4.91 -9.38 -19.01
CA ASP A 300 4.69 -9.90 -20.35
C ASP A 300 4.63 -8.77 -21.41
N ASP A 301 4.01 -7.65 -21.07
CA ASP A 301 4.01 -6.42 -21.89
C ASP A 301 5.45 -5.89 -22.02
N LEU A 302 6.20 -5.83 -20.91
CA LEU A 302 7.61 -5.44 -20.94
C LEU A 302 8.45 -6.40 -21.80
N ALA A 303 8.18 -7.71 -21.74
CA ALA A 303 8.90 -8.71 -22.53
C ALA A 303 8.63 -8.55 -24.04
N GLU A 304 7.43 -8.10 -24.42
CA GLU A 304 7.10 -7.76 -25.81
C GLU A 304 7.87 -6.54 -26.30
N GLN A 305 7.95 -5.49 -25.49
CA GLN A 305 8.77 -4.31 -25.80
C GLN A 305 10.23 -4.71 -26.00
N VAL A 306 10.80 -5.54 -25.10
CA VAL A 306 12.17 -6.03 -25.20
C VAL A 306 12.41 -6.83 -26.49
N ARG A 307 11.53 -7.77 -26.84
CA ARG A 307 11.67 -8.55 -28.08
C ARG A 307 11.67 -7.65 -29.32
N THR A 308 10.84 -6.61 -29.31
CA THR A 308 10.77 -5.62 -30.39
C THR A 308 12.07 -4.80 -30.47
N ALA A 309 12.54 -4.28 -29.33
CA ALA A 309 13.75 -3.46 -29.25
C ALA A 309 15.04 -4.23 -29.60
N LEU A 310 15.08 -5.55 -29.37
CA LEU A 310 16.22 -6.38 -29.74
C LEU A 310 16.35 -6.64 -31.25
N GLY A 311 15.34 -6.29 -32.06
CA GLY A 311 15.45 -6.24 -33.53
C GLY A 311 15.87 -7.56 -34.19
N GLY A 312 15.53 -8.71 -33.59
CA GLY A 312 15.92 -10.05 -34.06
C GLY A 312 17.11 -10.67 -33.33
N THR A 313 17.78 -9.93 -32.44
CA THR A 313 18.76 -10.50 -31.51
C THR A 313 18.04 -11.37 -30.48
N ALA A 314 18.36 -12.66 -30.41
CA ALA A 314 17.72 -13.55 -29.43
C ALA A 314 18.15 -13.18 -27.99
N PRO A 315 17.22 -13.12 -27.02
CA PRO A 315 17.59 -13.01 -25.61
C PRO A 315 18.49 -14.18 -25.18
N THR A 316 19.53 -13.90 -24.40
CA THR A 316 20.53 -14.91 -23.97
C THR A 316 20.61 -15.08 -22.46
N ARG A 317 20.28 -14.03 -21.69
CA ARG A 317 20.32 -14.02 -20.23
C ARG A 317 19.46 -12.91 -19.66
N VAL A 318 18.86 -13.15 -18.49
CA VAL A 318 18.29 -12.10 -17.63
C VAL A 318 19.13 -11.93 -16.37
N THR A 319 19.47 -10.68 -16.05
CA THR A 319 20.02 -10.25 -14.76
C THR A 319 19.00 -9.31 -14.11
N VAL A 320 18.96 -9.24 -12.77
CA VAL A 320 18.10 -8.29 -12.05
C VAL A 320 18.92 -7.24 -11.33
N ASP A 321 18.50 -5.99 -11.47
CA ASP A 321 19.00 -4.87 -10.69
C ASP A 321 17.90 -4.40 -9.73
N SER A 322 18.10 -4.76 -8.46
CA SER A 322 17.27 -4.35 -7.32
C SER A 322 18.03 -3.40 -6.37
N SER A 323 19.18 -2.86 -6.80
CA SER A 323 20.10 -2.09 -5.96
C SER A 323 19.56 -0.74 -5.49
N LEU A 324 18.48 -0.25 -6.12
CA LEU A 324 17.81 0.99 -5.75
C LEU A 324 17.38 1.02 -4.27
N PHE A 325 17.01 -0.12 -3.70
CA PHE A 325 16.64 -0.24 -2.28
C PHE A 325 17.79 -0.89 -1.48
N PRO A 326 18.69 -0.11 -0.87
CA PRO A 326 19.79 -0.65 -0.08
C PRO A 326 19.35 -1.07 1.32
N GLY A 327 20.22 -1.81 2.01
CA GLY A 327 20.08 -2.15 3.42
C GLY A 327 19.28 -3.44 3.67
N PRO A 328 18.75 -3.62 4.90
CA PRO A 328 18.00 -4.82 5.25
C PRO A 328 16.68 -4.89 4.47
N VAL A 329 16.24 -6.12 4.18
CA VAL A 329 14.97 -6.39 3.47
C VAL A 329 13.78 -6.58 4.42
N TYR A 330 14.02 -6.62 5.73
CA TYR A 330 12.99 -6.69 6.77
C TYR A 330 13.16 -5.50 7.72
N GLY A 331 12.05 -4.93 8.18
CA GLY A 331 12.06 -3.72 8.97
C GLY A 331 12.60 -3.93 10.39
N PRO A 332 13.31 -2.95 10.96
CA PRO A 332 13.76 -3.01 12.34
C PRO A 332 12.57 -3.00 13.30
N GLY A 333 12.60 -3.87 14.31
CA GLY A 333 11.55 -3.97 15.32
C GLY A 333 10.28 -4.72 14.89
N TRP A 334 10.28 -5.35 13.70
CA TRP A 334 9.25 -6.32 13.32
C TRP A 334 9.31 -7.55 14.22
N ASP A 335 8.13 -8.06 14.60
CA ASP A 335 8.04 -9.34 15.30
C ASP A 335 8.59 -10.48 14.41
N SER A 336 9.17 -11.51 15.02
CA SER A 336 9.93 -12.56 14.31
C SER A 336 9.09 -13.43 13.37
N ASP A 337 7.77 -13.41 13.55
CA ASP A 337 6.80 -14.09 12.69
C ASP A 337 6.43 -13.25 11.46
N ILE A 338 6.67 -11.93 11.43
CA ILE A 338 6.30 -11.08 10.29
C ILE A 338 7.03 -11.45 8.98
N PRO A 339 8.35 -11.70 8.95
CA PRO A 339 9.05 -12.09 7.72
C PRO A 339 8.53 -13.37 7.06
N THR A 340 7.91 -14.28 7.82
CA THR A 340 7.42 -15.58 7.34
C THR A 340 5.90 -15.73 7.44
N GLY A 341 5.23 -14.80 8.11
CA GLY A 341 3.82 -14.84 8.50
C GLY A 341 2.87 -14.27 7.47
N GLY A 342 3.31 -14.02 6.23
CA GLY A 342 2.47 -13.71 5.07
C GLY A 342 1.90 -12.29 5.01
N PHE A 343 1.92 -11.55 6.11
CA PHE A 343 1.57 -10.12 6.18
C PHE A 343 2.77 -9.20 5.90
N GLY A 344 3.99 -9.68 6.12
CA GLY A 344 5.23 -9.03 5.69
C GLY A 344 5.89 -9.77 4.52
N ALA A 345 6.81 -9.11 3.83
CA ALA A 345 7.64 -9.70 2.78
C ALA A 345 9.06 -9.12 2.85
N ALA A 346 10.03 -9.78 2.20
CA ALA A 346 11.30 -9.15 1.92
C ALA A 346 11.08 -7.95 0.99
N ILE A 347 11.42 -6.74 1.44
CA ILE A 347 11.25 -5.52 0.65
C ILE A 347 12.41 -5.40 -0.35
N SER A 348 12.06 -5.21 -1.62
CA SER A 348 13.01 -5.10 -2.73
C SER A 348 12.50 -4.11 -3.77
N ALA A 349 13.41 -3.43 -4.48
CA ALA A 349 13.05 -2.51 -5.56
C ALA A 349 12.43 -3.23 -6.77
N LEU A 350 12.63 -4.55 -6.86
CA LEU A 350 12.03 -5.39 -7.90
C LEU A 350 11.28 -6.54 -7.24
N MET A 351 9.97 -6.61 -7.47
CA MET A 351 9.16 -7.74 -7.08
C MET A 351 7.93 -7.85 -7.98
N THR A 352 7.24 -8.98 -7.91
CA THR A 352 5.93 -9.16 -8.55
C THR A 352 4.88 -9.46 -7.49
N ASP A 353 3.68 -8.89 -7.64
CA ASP A 353 2.50 -9.19 -6.83
C ASP A 353 2.71 -9.09 -5.30
N GLY A 354 3.54 -8.14 -4.86
CA GLY A 354 3.90 -7.97 -3.45
C GLY A 354 4.68 -9.17 -2.91
N ALA A 355 5.45 -9.84 -3.78
CA ALA A 355 6.15 -11.09 -3.52
C ALA A 355 5.26 -12.32 -3.25
N ARG A 356 3.95 -12.29 -3.54
CA ARG A 356 3.07 -13.47 -3.37
C ARG A 356 3.56 -14.62 -4.25
N VAL A 357 3.69 -15.81 -3.67
CA VAL A 357 4.12 -17.01 -4.41
C VAL A 357 3.03 -17.51 -5.37
N ASP A 358 1.77 -17.38 -4.95
CA ASP A 358 0.59 -17.70 -5.76
C ASP A 358 -0.41 -16.52 -5.69
N PRO A 359 -0.28 -15.52 -6.57
CA PRO A 359 -1.14 -14.33 -6.55
C PRO A 359 -2.61 -14.67 -6.83
N VAL A 360 -2.88 -15.67 -7.67
CA VAL A 360 -4.26 -16.09 -8.02
C VAL A 360 -4.95 -16.71 -6.80
N ALA A 361 -4.29 -17.63 -6.10
CA ALA A 361 -4.84 -18.22 -4.88
C ALA A 361 -4.98 -17.17 -3.76
N ALA A 362 -3.98 -16.28 -3.62
CA ALA A 362 -4.05 -15.20 -2.64
C ALA A 362 -5.23 -14.26 -2.89
N LYS A 363 -5.50 -13.90 -4.15
CA LYS A 363 -6.65 -13.08 -4.54
C LYS A 363 -7.98 -13.77 -4.23
N LYS A 364 -8.09 -15.07 -4.57
CA LYS A 364 -9.31 -15.85 -4.31
C LYS A 364 -9.61 -16.00 -2.82
N ASN A 365 -8.57 -16.11 -1.99
CA ASN A 365 -8.71 -16.36 -0.57
C ASN A 365 -8.61 -15.09 0.29
N PHE A 366 -8.47 -13.92 -0.32
CA PHE A 366 -8.13 -12.66 0.36
C PHE A 366 -9.00 -12.39 1.60
N GLU A 367 -10.33 -12.48 1.45
CA GLU A 367 -11.27 -12.25 2.56
C GLU A 367 -11.11 -13.29 3.68
N ALA A 368 -11.06 -14.57 3.31
CA ALA A 368 -10.98 -15.68 4.26
C ALA A 368 -9.62 -15.74 4.98
N SER A 369 -8.56 -15.25 4.34
CA SER A 369 -7.20 -15.21 4.91
C SER A 369 -6.87 -13.85 5.53
N HIS A 370 -7.80 -12.88 5.47
CA HIS A 370 -7.58 -11.49 5.86
C HIS A 370 -6.34 -10.86 5.19
N GLY A 371 -6.10 -11.20 3.93
CA GLY A 371 -4.95 -10.73 3.16
C GLY A 371 -3.65 -11.52 3.38
N TRP A 372 -3.67 -12.56 4.22
CA TRP A 372 -2.52 -13.46 4.38
C TRP A 372 -2.21 -14.18 3.07
N ALA A 373 -0.93 -14.22 2.70
CA ALA A 373 -0.43 -15.02 1.58
C ALA A 373 1.06 -15.35 1.76
N GLN A 374 1.46 -16.56 1.36
CA GLN A 374 2.88 -16.94 1.35
C GLN A 374 3.69 -16.01 0.42
N ARG A 375 4.84 -15.54 0.92
CA ARG A 375 5.73 -14.63 0.19
C ARG A 375 7.03 -15.30 -0.22
N SER A 376 7.58 -14.89 -1.35
CA SER A 376 8.91 -15.28 -1.81
C SER A 376 9.98 -14.61 -0.94
N PRO A 377 10.98 -15.34 -0.42
CA PRO A 377 12.11 -14.75 0.30
C PRO A 377 13.11 -14.05 -0.63
N GLN A 378 12.99 -14.24 -1.95
CA GLN A 378 13.86 -13.66 -2.96
C GLN A 378 12.99 -13.07 -4.09
N PRO A 379 12.26 -11.98 -3.81
CA PRO A 379 11.25 -11.44 -4.71
C PRO A 379 11.82 -10.96 -6.04
N ASP A 380 13.00 -10.35 -6.02
CA ASP A 380 13.70 -9.88 -7.22
C ASP A 380 14.08 -11.02 -8.16
N LEU A 381 14.69 -12.08 -7.64
CA LEU A 381 15.03 -13.25 -8.44
C LEU A 381 13.78 -14.02 -8.90
N ALA A 382 12.69 -13.99 -8.14
CA ALA A 382 11.42 -14.57 -8.57
C ALA A 382 10.84 -13.82 -9.77
N ALA A 383 10.80 -12.49 -9.71
CA ALA A 383 10.39 -11.63 -10.82
C ALA A 383 11.29 -11.84 -12.05
N GLY A 384 12.61 -11.85 -11.85
CA GLY A 384 13.55 -12.10 -12.94
C GLY A 384 13.39 -13.46 -13.60
N ARG A 385 13.14 -14.54 -12.84
CA ARG A 385 12.85 -15.87 -13.40
C ARG A 385 11.54 -15.90 -14.17
N ALA A 386 10.51 -15.18 -13.71
CA ALA A 386 9.27 -15.03 -14.46
C ALA A 386 9.52 -14.32 -15.80
N PHE A 387 10.26 -13.21 -15.77
CA PHE A 387 10.65 -12.46 -16.96
C PHE A 387 11.50 -13.27 -17.95
N ALA A 388 12.49 -14.04 -17.45
CA ALA A 388 13.30 -14.94 -18.27
C ALA A 388 12.45 -15.97 -19.02
N ARG A 389 11.42 -16.54 -18.38
CA ARG A 389 10.46 -17.45 -19.03
C ARG A 389 9.65 -16.74 -20.11
N LEU A 390 9.20 -15.52 -19.86
CA LEU A 390 8.46 -14.70 -20.83
C LEU A 390 9.32 -14.33 -22.06
N LEU A 391 10.64 -14.24 -21.91
CA LEU A 391 11.59 -14.08 -23.02
C LEU A 391 11.99 -15.39 -23.70
N GLY A 392 11.45 -16.53 -23.26
CA GLY A 392 11.72 -17.85 -23.86
C GLY A 392 13.05 -18.50 -23.42
N LEU A 393 13.70 -17.99 -22.37
CA LEU A 393 14.94 -18.57 -21.87
C LEU A 393 14.68 -19.90 -21.15
N THR A 394 15.53 -20.90 -21.39
CA THR A 394 15.45 -22.24 -20.78
C THR A 394 16.81 -22.73 -20.29
N GLY A 395 16.82 -23.79 -19.47
CA GLY A 395 18.05 -24.40 -18.97
C GLY A 395 18.97 -23.41 -18.23
N ALA A 396 20.25 -23.39 -18.57
CA ALA A 396 21.24 -22.49 -17.97
C ALA A 396 20.97 -21.00 -18.26
N ALA A 397 20.31 -20.67 -19.38
CA ALA A 397 19.98 -19.29 -19.74
C ALA A 397 18.82 -18.72 -18.89
N ALA A 398 17.96 -19.58 -18.35
CA ALA A 398 16.88 -19.19 -17.43
C ALA A 398 17.38 -18.93 -15.99
N GLN A 399 18.65 -19.20 -15.70
CA GLN A 399 19.24 -18.86 -14.41
C GLN A 399 19.44 -17.35 -14.31
N VAL A 400 18.89 -16.76 -13.25
CA VAL A 400 18.91 -15.31 -13.01
C VAL A 400 19.81 -15.01 -11.83
N LYS A 401 20.65 -13.98 -11.98
CA LYS A 401 21.52 -13.45 -10.93
C LYS A 401 21.25 -11.97 -10.70
N ARG A 402 21.67 -11.46 -9.55
CA ARG A 402 21.70 -10.02 -9.27
C ARG A 402 22.90 -9.38 -9.96
N GLY A 403 22.75 -8.14 -10.40
CA GLY A 403 23.83 -7.33 -10.96
C GLY A 403 23.34 -5.95 -11.35
N ALA A 404 24.20 -4.94 -11.17
CA ALA A 404 23.89 -3.57 -11.56
C ALA A 404 23.69 -3.48 -13.07
N ALA A 405 22.71 -2.67 -13.47
CA ALA A 405 22.53 -2.27 -14.86
C ALA A 405 23.79 -1.54 -15.37
N PRO A 406 24.27 -1.84 -16.59
CA PRO A 406 25.32 -1.04 -17.21
C PRO A 406 24.86 0.41 -17.36
N THR A 407 25.77 1.36 -17.13
CA THR A 407 25.55 2.74 -17.56
C THR A 407 25.39 2.78 -19.06
N SER A 408 24.45 3.58 -19.57
CA SER A 408 24.25 3.77 -21.01
C SER A 408 25.57 4.15 -21.67
N GLY A 409 26.11 3.27 -22.50
CA GLY A 409 27.34 3.50 -23.26
C GLY A 409 27.08 4.21 -24.58
N ASP A 410 28.14 4.72 -25.20
CA ASP A 410 28.08 5.21 -26.58
C ASP A 410 27.59 4.09 -27.52
N ALA A 411 26.85 4.48 -28.57
CA ALA A 411 26.29 3.54 -29.54
C ALA A 411 27.40 2.66 -30.14
N SER A 412 27.29 1.34 -29.97
CA SER A 412 28.20 0.41 -30.62
C SER A 412 27.90 0.35 -32.12
N ALA A 413 28.92 0.19 -32.97
CA ALA A 413 28.77 0.08 -34.42
C ALA A 413 28.06 -1.21 -34.92
N GLY A 414 27.46 -1.99 -34.01
CA GLY A 414 26.73 -3.22 -34.31
C GLY A 414 25.21 -3.03 -34.39
N THR A 415 24.51 -4.04 -34.90
CA THR A 415 23.04 -4.08 -35.01
C THR A 415 22.33 -4.31 -33.67
N ALA A 416 23.07 -4.71 -32.63
CA ALA A 416 22.52 -4.95 -31.29
C ALA A 416 22.55 -3.66 -30.44
N PRO A 417 21.54 -3.42 -29.58
CA PRO A 417 21.53 -2.26 -28.68
C PRO A 417 22.80 -2.21 -27.80
N ALA A 418 23.34 -1.00 -27.61
CA ALA A 418 24.52 -0.80 -26.75
C ALA A 418 24.17 -1.08 -25.27
N PRO A 419 25.13 -1.51 -24.44
CA PRO A 419 24.89 -1.73 -23.01
C PRO A 419 24.25 -0.53 -22.32
N GLY A 420 23.25 -0.78 -21.47
CA GLY A 420 22.50 0.26 -20.76
C GLY A 420 21.45 0.99 -21.61
N THR A 421 21.26 0.62 -22.88
CA THR A 421 20.14 1.12 -23.70
C THR A 421 18.81 0.62 -23.14
N GLU A 422 17.81 1.49 -22.98
CA GLU A 422 16.46 1.08 -22.58
C GLU A 422 15.80 0.26 -23.70
N LEU A 423 15.40 -0.97 -23.37
CA LEU A 423 14.71 -1.90 -24.26
C LEU A 423 13.19 -1.88 -24.03
N GLY A 424 12.74 -1.33 -22.92
CA GLY A 424 11.33 -1.16 -22.59
C GLY A 424 11.12 -0.62 -21.18
N LYS A 425 9.91 -0.11 -20.94
CA LYS A 425 9.45 0.44 -19.67
C LYS A 425 7.96 0.14 -19.48
N VAL A 426 7.61 -0.25 -18.27
CA VAL A 426 6.23 -0.31 -17.78
C VAL A 426 6.12 0.49 -16.49
N GLU A 427 4.92 1.00 -16.18
CA GLU A 427 4.71 1.93 -15.07
C GLU A 427 3.56 1.46 -14.19
N SER A 428 3.74 1.55 -12.88
CA SER A 428 2.74 1.21 -11.87
C SER A 428 1.40 1.94 -12.11
N PRO A 429 0.31 1.53 -11.43
CA PRO A 429 -0.82 2.41 -11.19
C PRO A 429 -0.35 3.78 -10.65
N PRO A 430 -1.10 4.87 -10.87
CA PRO A 430 -0.71 6.16 -10.35
C PRO A 430 -0.69 6.11 -8.80
N MET A 431 0.11 6.98 -8.19
CA MET A 431 0.38 7.00 -6.75
C MET A 431 -0.91 6.99 -5.92
N ILE A 432 -1.94 7.72 -6.36
CA ILE A 432 -3.27 7.70 -5.76
C ILE A 432 -3.86 6.29 -5.63
N ARG A 433 -3.68 5.42 -6.64
CA ARG A 433 -4.16 4.03 -6.58
C ARG A 433 -3.28 3.15 -5.69
N LEU A 434 -1.98 3.42 -5.61
CA LEU A 434 -1.10 2.73 -4.66
C LEU A 434 -1.48 3.07 -3.21
N VAL A 435 -1.74 4.35 -2.93
CA VAL A 435 -2.23 4.82 -1.64
C VAL A 435 -3.60 4.22 -1.31
N ASP A 436 -4.53 4.21 -2.26
CA ASP A 436 -5.85 3.58 -2.12
C ASP A 436 -5.73 2.10 -1.70
N MET A 437 -4.96 1.30 -2.44
CA MET A 437 -4.71 -0.10 -2.09
C MET A 437 -4.04 -0.26 -0.72
N MET A 438 -3.05 0.58 -0.42
CA MET A 438 -2.36 0.56 0.89
C MET A 438 -3.29 0.82 2.06
N ILE A 439 -4.16 1.85 1.95
CA ILE A 439 -5.03 2.26 3.05
C ILE A 439 -6.21 1.29 3.20
N THR A 440 -6.86 0.91 2.08
CA THR A 440 -8.04 0.04 2.05
C THR A 440 -7.73 -1.35 2.62
N ASP A 441 -6.70 -1.99 2.07
CA ASP A 441 -6.33 -3.39 2.40
C ASP A 441 -5.29 -3.46 3.51
N SER A 442 -4.77 -2.31 3.96
CA SER A 442 -3.67 -2.23 4.93
C SER A 442 -2.39 -2.91 4.45
N ASP A 443 -2.09 -2.90 3.15
CA ASP A 443 -0.95 -3.63 2.57
C ASP A 443 0.39 -3.06 3.05
N ASN A 444 1.15 -3.88 3.78
CA ASN A 444 2.43 -3.49 4.36
C ASN A 444 3.53 -3.33 3.29
N VAL A 445 3.50 -4.16 2.24
CA VAL A 445 4.54 -4.14 1.20
C VAL A 445 4.42 -2.86 0.38
N ILE A 446 3.19 -2.42 0.09
CA ILE A 446 2.97 -1.11 -0.54
C ILE A 446 3.49 0.00 0.37
N ALA A 447 3.15 0.02 1.66
CA ALA A 447 3.61 1.07 2.57
C ALA A 447 5.13 1.21 2.61
N GLU A 448 5.85 0.09 2.71
CA GLU A 448 7.31 0.09 2.69
C GLU A 448 7.90 0.55 1.36
N ALA A 449 7.28 0.20 0.24
CA ALA A 449 7.70 0.69 -1.08
C ALA A 449 7.45 2.20 -1.23
N LEU A 450 6.31 2.71 -0.75
CA LEU A 450 5.95 4.13 -0.85
C LEU A 450 6.88 5.01 -0.01
N ALA A 451 7.24 4.61 1.22
CA ALA A 451 8.23 5.37 2.00
C ALA A 451 9.60 5.46 1.34
N ARG A 452 9.98 4.44 0.55
CA ARG A 452 11.21 4.50 -0.25
C ARG A 452 11.07 5.45 -1.43
N GLN A 453 9.87 5.62 -1.99
CA GLN A 453 9.61 6.67 -2.97
C GLN A 453 9.70 8.07 -2.34
N VAL A 454 9.30 8.25 -1.07
CA VAL A 454 9.53 9.48 -0.29
C VAL A 454 11.02 9.72 -0.13
N ALA A 455 11.78 8.71 0.30
CA ALA A 455 13.24 8.80 0.42
C ALA A 455 13.92 9.25 -0.87
N LEU A 456 13.57 8.62 -1.99
CA LEU A 456 14.07 9.00 -3.32
C LEU A 456 13.63 10.41 -3.75
N ALA A 457 12.57 10.98 -3.17
CA ALA A 457 12.08 12.32 -3.51
C ALA A 457 12.79 13.43 -2.72
N ARG A 458 13.53 13.05 -1.67
CA ARG A 458 14.24 13.93 -0.74
C ARG A 458 15.72 13.55 -0.61
N ASP A 459 16.24 12.87 -1.64
CA ASP A 459 17.64 12.44 -1.76
C ASP A 459 18.16 11.67 -0.53
N GLN A 460 17.27 10.94 0.15
CA GLN A 460 17.61 10.02 1.23
C GLN A 460 17.84 8.61 0.69
N PRO A 461 18.69 7.80 1.33
CA PRO A 461 18.84 6.38 0.97
C PRO A 461 17.49 5.66 1.03
N ALA A 462 17.07 5.01 -0.05
CA ALA A 462 15.78 4.30 -0.16
C ALA A 462 15.74 2.99 0.65
N SER A 463 15.92 3.13 1.95
CA SER A 463 16.03 2.12 2.99
C SER A 463 14.96 2.36 4.06
N PHE A 464 14.84 1.50 5.08
CA PHE A 464 13.93 1.75 6.20
C PHE A 464 14.27 3.06 6.93
N ALA A 465 15.54 3.23 7.33
CA ALA A 465 15.98 4.42 8.05
C ALA A 465 15.85 5.71 7.20
N GLY A 466 16.24 5.66 5.92
CA GLY A 466 16.09 6.82 5.05
C GLY A 466 14.63 7.11 4.65
N GLY A 467 13.76 6.09 4.61
CA GLY A 467 12.31 6.27 4.47
C GLY A 467 11.72 7.01 5.67
N ALA A 468 12.02 6.55 6.89
CA ALA A 468 11.61 7.23 8.11
C ALA A 468 12.11 8.69 8.17
N ALA A 469 13.39 8.93 7.89
CA ALA A 469 13.97 10.27 7.86
C ALA A 469 13.32 11.17 6.79
N ALA A 470 13.02 10.62 5.60
CA ALA A 470 12.37 11.40 4.54
C ALA A 470 10.91 11.73 4.86
N MET A 471 10.20 10.82 5.52
CA MET A 471 8.85 11.10 6.02
C MET A 471 8.85 12.20 7.07
N ASP A 472 9.81 12.17 8.00
CA ASP A 472 10.02 13.23 9.00
C ASP A 472 10.27 14.60 8.35
N ILE A 473 11.14 14.67 7.34
CA ILE A 473 11.40 15.88 6.55
C ILE A 473 10.09 16.41 5.93
N VAL A 474 9.31 15.55 5.27
CA VAL A 474 8.09 15.96 4.58
C VAL A 474 7.00 16.42 5.57
N LEU A 475 6.91 15.81 6.75
CA LEU A 475 6.00 16.29 7.80
C LEU A 475 6.38 17.71 8.26
N GLY A 476 7.67 17.98 8.44
CA GLY A 476 8.17 19.34 8.73
C GLY A 476 7.89 20.34 7.61
N GLU A 477 8.02 19.94 6.34
CA GLU A 477 7.66 20.75 5.17
C GLU A 477 6.16 21.12 5.14
N LEU A 478 5.30 20.23 5.65
CA LEU A 478 3.86 20.44 5.81
C LEU A 478 3.51 21.27 7.07
N GLY A 479 4.49 21.69 7.86
CA GLY A 479 4.28 22.45 9.09
C GLY A 479 3.72 21.62 10.26
N LEU A 480 3.79 20.29 10.17
CA LEU A 480 3.36 19.38 11.23
C LEU A 480 4.50 19.15 12.25
N PRO A 481 4.17 18.87 13.53
CA PRO A 481 5.17 18.69 14.57
C PRO A 481 5.94 17.37 14.37
N ALA A 482 7.15 17.49 13.81
CA ALA A 482 8.04 16.36 13.54
C ALA A 482 8.51 15.62 14.82
N ASP A 483 8.53 16.31 15.97
CA ASP A 483 8.87 15.71 17.27
C ASP A 483 7.79 14.77 17.83
N GLU A 484 6.61 14.74 17.21
CA GLU A 484 5.50 13.84 17.58
C GLU A 484 5.51 12.50 16.81
N ILE A 485 6.55 12.26 16.01
CA ILE A 485 6.73 11.01 15.27
C ILE A 485 8.14 10.45 15.41
N THR A 486 8.24 9.13 15.53
CA THR A 486 9.50 8.40 15.42
C THR A 486 9.20 7.08 14.74
N LEU A 487 9.75 6.89 13.53
CA LEU A 487 9.48 5.73 12.71
C LEU A 487 10.72 4.84 12.56
N SER A 488 10.47 3.55 12.65
CA SER A 488 11.38 2.46 12.29
C SER A 488 10.96 1.82 10.97
N ASP A 489 9.68 1.88 10.63
CA ASP A 489 9.13 1.50 9.34
C ASP A 489 7.95 2.41 8.92
N ALA A 490 7.35 2.13 7.75
CA ALA A 490 6.24 2.93 7.22
C ALA A 490 4.89 2.20 7.23
N SER A 491 4.87 0.94 7.66
CA SER A 491 3.69 0.09 7.70
C SER A 491 3.04 0.04 9.08
N GLY A 492 3.76 0.42 10.14
CA GLY A 492 3.36 0.24 11.52
C GLY A 492 3.51 -1.20 12.00
N LEU A 493 4.42 -1.98 11.41
CA LEU A 493 4.74 -3.34 11.88
C LEU A 493 5.76 -3.31 13.01
N SER A 494 6.55 -2.25 13.10
CA SER A 494 7.57 -2.06 14.12
C SER A 494 6.95 -1.64 15.45
N ARG A 495 7.30 -2.36 16.51
CA ARG A 495 6.95 -1.96 17.89
C ARG A 495 7.71 -0.74 18.38
N SER A 496 8.72 -0.31 17.64
CA SER A 496 9.52 0.87 17.94
C SER A 496 8.90 2.16 17.42
N ASP A 497 7.90 2.08 16.54
CA ASP A 497 7.21 3.26 16.02
C ASP A 497 6.48 4.01 17.13
N ARG A 498 6.51 5.33 17.07
CA ARG A 498 5.77 6.24 17.95
C ARG A 498 5.11 7.31 17.10
N ILE A 499 3.81 7.50 17.28
CA ILE A 499 3.05 8.60 16.70
C ILE A 499 2.07 9.08 17.78
N SER A 500 1.94 10.39 17.95
CA SER A 500 0.92 10.99 18.80
C SER A 500 -0.48 10.92 18.16
N PRO A 501 -1.56 10.77 18.94
CA PRO A 501 -2.91 10.95 18.42
C PRO A 501 -3.16 12.32 17.76
N SER A 502 -2.58 13.41 18.27
CA SER A 502 -2.68 14.77 17.72
C SER A 502 -2.15 14.85 16.29
N LEU A 503 -0.95 14.32 16.03
CA LEU A 503 -0.36 14.30 14.70
C LEU A 503 -1.23 13.53 13.70
N LEU A 504 -1.85 12.41 14.12
CA LEU A 504 -2.78 11.66 13.26
C LEU A 504 -4.04 12.47 12.93
N THR A 505 -4.58 13.24 13.88
CA THR A 505 -5.70 14.13 13.61
C THR A 505 -5.30 15.28 12.69
N ASP A 506 -4.11 15.85 12.88
CA ASP A 506 -3.61 16.98 12.08
C ASP A 506 -3.32 16.57 10.64
N LEU A 507 -2.77 15.37 10.43
CA LEU A 507 -2.58 14.76 9.11
C LEU A 507 -3.89 14.63 8.31
N ILE A 508 -4.97 14.28 9.00
CA ILE A 508 -6.30 14.16 8.37
C ILE A 508 -6.91 15.55 8.15
N ALA A 509 -6.71 16.47 9.08
CA ALA A 509 -7.23 17.84 8.97
C ALA A 509 -6.58 18.58 7.79
N ILE A 510 -5.25 18.55 7.66
CA ILE A 510 -4.52 19.19 6.56
C ILE A 510 -4.87 18.59 5.19
N ALA A 511 -5.18 17.29 5.14
CA ALA A 511 -5.67 16.66 3.91
C ALA A 511 -7.11 17.08 3.56
N GLY A 512 -7.91 17.49 4.55
CA GLY A 512 -9.35 17.73 4.45
C GLY A 512 -9.79 19.19 4.46
N ASP A 513 -8.93 20.13 4.86
CA ASP A 513 -9.25 21.56 4.93
C ASP A 513 -9.17 22.29 3.57
N GLY A 514 -8.60 21.62 2.56
CA GLY A 514 -8.46 22.12 1.19
C GLY A 514 -7.20 22.94 0.93
N SER A 515 -6.32 23.13 1.91
CA SER A 515 -5.03 23.82 1.73
C SER A 515 -4.03 22.99 0.91
N HIS A 516 -4.17 21.67 0.94
CA HIS A 516 -3.33 20.70 0.23
C HIS A 516 -4.18 19.73 -0.61
N PRO A 517 -4.70 20.16 -1.77
CA PRO A 517 -5.62 19.35 -2.58
C PRO A 517 -5.02 18.01 -3.05
N GLU A 518 -3.70 17.93 -3.21
CA GLU A 518 -2.98 16.70 -3.54
C GLU A 518 -3.16 15.60 -2.48
N LEU A 519 -3.34 15.98 -1.21
CA LEU A 519 -3.49 15.07 -0.08
C LEU A 519 -4.90 14.49 0.03
N GLY A 520 -5.92 15.16 -0.51
CA GLY A 520 -7.33 14.73 -0.43
C GLY A 520 -7.58 13.33 -1.01
N SER A 521 -6.68 12.86 -1.87
CA SER A 521 -6.60 11.50 -2.41
C SER A 521 -6.63 10.41 -1.33
N ILE A 522 -6.14 10.69 -0.11
CA ILE A 522 -6.13 9.75 1.01
C ILE A 522 -7.55 9.27 1.39
N PHE A 523 -8.56 10.13 1.24
CA PHE A 523 -9.93 9.82 1.66
C PHE A 523 -10.63 8.80 0.77
N GLY A 524 -10.18 8.64 -0.48
CA GLY A 524 -10.73 7.63 -1.39
C GLY A 524 -10.46 6.20 -0.91
N GLY A 525 -9.34 5.98 -0.22
CA GLY A 525 -8.92 4.66 0.28
C GLY A 525 -9.29 4.37 1.73
N LEU A 526 -9.84 5.32 2.50
CA LEU A 526 -10.21 5.05 3.90
C LEU A 526 -11.34 4.00 3.97
N PRO A 527 -11.15 2.88 4.68
CA PRO A 527 -12.21 1.90 4.92
C PRO A 527 -13.47 2.56 5.48
N VAL A 528 -14.63 2.17 4.95
CA VAL A 528 -15.93 2.67 5.39
C VAL A 528 -16.56 1.67 6.34
N ALA A 529 -16.94 2.14 7.52
CA ALA A 529 -17.59 1.33 8.56
C ALA A 529 -18.78 0.53 8.03
N GLY A 530 -18.71 -0.81 8.16
CA GLY A 530 -19.75 -1.74 7.75
C GLY A 530 -19.81 -2.03 6.24
N TRP A 531 -18.87 -1.50 5.45
CA TRP A 531 -18.95 -1.51 3.98
C TRP A 531 -17.66 -1.93 3.25
N SER A 532 -16.48 -1.46 3.66
CA SER A 532 -15.26 -1.71 2.90
C SER A 532 -14.01 -1.87 3.74
N GLY A 533 -12.98 -2.49 3.14
CA GLY A 533 -11.66 -2.68 3.73
C GLY A 533 -11.71 -3.36 5.09
N THR A 534 -10.80 -2.98 5.97
CA THR A 534 -10.70 -3.53 7.33
C THR A 534 -11.89 -3.19 8.26
N LEU A 535 -12.86 -2.42 7.78
CA LEU A 535 -14.08 -2.10 8.51
C LEU A 535 -15.34 -2.79 7.95
N ASP A 536 -15.27 -3.57 6.86
CA ASP A 536 -16.45 -4.24 6.29
C ASP A 536 -17.20 -5.04 7.36
N GLY A 537 -16.50 -5.95 8.05
CA GLY A 537 -17.07 -6.81 9.09
C GLY A 537 -17.51 -6.10 10.37
N ARG A 538 -17.28 -4.79 10.52
CA ARG A 538 -17.44 -4.03 11.78
C ARG A 538 -18.71 -3.17 11.76
N TYR A 539 -19.05 -2.58 12.90
CA TYR A 539 -20.23 -1.70 13.06
C TYR A 539 -21.59 -2.39 12.80
N ARG A 540 -21.65 -3.72 12.92
CA ARG A 540 -22.86 -4.54 12.72
C ARG A 540 -23.53 -4.97 14.05
N HIS A 541 -23.05 -4.46 15.18
CA HIS A 541 -23.50 -4.84 16.53
C HIS A 541 -24.16 -3.68 17.26
N ASP A 542 -25.00 -4.00 18.24
CA ASP A 542 -25.64 -3.04 19.14
C ASP A 542 -24.59 -2.09 19.76
N GLY A 543 -24.93 -0.80 19.79
CA GLY A 543 -24.04 0.26 20.26
C GLY A 543 -23.04 0.77 19.21
N THR A 544 -22.79 0.01 18.13
CA THR A 544 -21.85 0.40 17.06
C THR A 544 -22.52 0.76 15.72
N THR A 545 -23.77 0.38 15.50
CA THR A 545 -24.45 0.61 14.20
C THR A 545 -24.52 2.06 13.75
N ALA A 546 -24.48 3.00 14.68
CA ALA A 546 -24.52 4.43 14.35
C ALA A 546 -23.24 4.94 13.65
N GLY A 547 -22.11 4.23 13.76
CA GLY A 547 -20.92 4.57 12.99
C GLY A 547 -20.92 4.01 11.57
N ALA A 548 -21.82 3.08 11.23
CA ALA A 548 -21.87 2.47 9.90
C ALA A 548 -22.12 3.52 8.80
N GLY A 549 -21.33 3.48 7.73
CA GLY A 549 -21.38 4.42 6.60
C GLY A 549 -20.81 5.82 6.88
N VAL A 550 -20.74 6.27 8.14
CA VAL A 550 -20.32 7.64 8.53
C VAL A 550 -18.95 7.71 9.18
N VAL A 551 -18.42 6.58 9.68
CA VAL A 551 -17.02 6.45 10.09
C VAL A 551 -16.20 5.95 8.90
N ARG A 552 -15.14 6.69 8.57
CA ARG A 552 -14.15 6.32 7.55
C ARG A 552 -12.78 6.36 8.16
N ALA A 553 -12.11 5.22 8.35
CA ALA A 553 -10.93 5.19 9.20
C ALA A 553 -9.95 4.08 8.85
N LYS A 554 -8.66 4.38 9.06
CA LYS A 554 -7.60 3.38 9.07
C LYS A 554 -7.58 2.69 10.42
N THR A 555 -7.46 1.37 10.39
CA THR A 555 -7.27 0.53 11.59
C THR A 555 -5.81 0.14 11.78
N GLY A 556 -5.38 -0.03 13.03
CA GLY A 556 -4.10 -0.62 13.43
C GLY A 556 -4.30 -1.81 14.38
N THR A 557 -3.54 -2.88 14.19
CA THR A 557 -3.55 -4.04 15.09
C THR A 557 -2.17 -4.70 15.13
N LEU A 558 -1.60 -4.82 16.32
CA LEU A 558 -0.53 -5.76 16.68
C LEU A 558 -0.94 -6.48 17.96
N THR A 559 -0.21 -7.51 18.39
CA THR A 559 -0.46 -8.11 19.70
C THR A 559 -0.33 -7.05 20.80
N GLY A 560 -1.43 -6.79 21.51
CA GLY A 560 -1.54 -5.80 22.58
C GLY A 560 -1.72 -4.35 22.12
N VAL A 561 -1.76 -4.08 20.81
CA VAL A 561 -1.87 -2.72 20.26
C VAL A 561 -3.05 -2.64 19.29
N HIS A 562 -3.96 -1.72 19.55
CA HIS A 562 -5.15 -1.48 18.74
C HIS A 562 -5.33 0.01 18.52
N ALA A 563 -5.54 0.41 17.27
CA ALA A 563 -5.72 1.80 16.91
C ALA A 563 -6.81 1.97 15.85
N ILE A 564 -7.45 3.12 15.87
CA ILE A 564 -8.33 3.58 14.80
C ILE A 564 -8.19 5.10 14.66
N ALA A 565 -7.95 5.58 13.45
CA ALA A 565 -7.81 7.01 13.16
C ALA A 565 -8.46 7.32 11.81
N GLY A 566 -9.20 8.42 11.74
CA GLY A 566 -10.04 8.71 10.57
C GLY A 566 -11.01 9.86 10.77
N LEU A 567 -12.05 9.83 9.95
CA LEU A 567 -13.13 10.80 9.90
C LEU A 567 -14.43 10.22 10.45
N VAL A 568 -15.23 11.07 11.09
CA VAL A 568 -16.61 10.76 11.48
C VAL A 568 -17.51 11.96 11.23
N THR A 569 -18.67 11.72 10.64
CA THR A 569 -19.74 12.73 10.55
C THR A 569 -20.65 12.60 11.77
N THR A 570 -20.84 13.69 12.51
CA THR A 570 -21.69 13.76 13.70
C THR A 570 -23.18 13.78 13.34
N ALA A 571 -24.06 13.66 14.33
CA ALA A 571 -25.51 13.68 14.12
C ALA A 571 -26.01 15.04 13.58
N ASP A 572 -25.30 16.13 13.90
CA ASP A 572 -25.56 17.49 13.42
C ASP A 572 -24.88 17.76 12.04
N GLY A 573 -24.25 16.75 11.43
CA GLY A 573 -23.64 16.86 10.10
C GLY A 573 -22.22 17.45 10.09
N ARG A 574 -21.62 17.68 11.26
CA ARG A 574 -20.24 18.20 11.36
C ARG A 574 -19.23 17.08 11.09
N LEU A 575 -18.18 17.39 10.34
CA LEU A 575 -17.09 16.44 10.09
C LEU A 575 -15.97 16.62 11.11
N LEU A 576 -15.66 15.55 11.83
CA LEU A 576 -14.58 15.49 12.80
C LEU A 576 -13.50 14.52 12.33
N THR A 577 -12.26 14.81 12.72
CA THR A 577 -11.15 13.88 12.69
C THR A 577 -10.92 13.32 14.09
N PHE A 578 -10.53 12.06 14.18
CA PHE A 578 -10.24 11.40 15.45
C PHE A 578 -9.07 10.44 15.32
N ALA A 579 -8.40 10.21 16.44
CA ALA A 579 -7.45 9.13 16.64
C ALA A 579 -7.65 8.54 18.04
N VAL A 580 -7.82 7.21 18.12
CA VAL A 580 -7.95 6.45 19.37
C VAL A 580 -6.94 5.32 19.34
N LEU A 581 -5.92 5.39 20.19
CA LEU A 581 -4.82 4.42 20.25
C LEU A 581 -4.78 3.77 21.63
N ALA A 582 -4.91 2.45 21.65
CA ALA A 582 -4.83 1.60 22.83
C ALA A 582 -3.63 0.65 22.67
N ASP A 583 -2.47 1.00 23.21
CA ASP A 583 -1.21 0.28 22.97
C ASP A 583 -0.78 -0.69 24.09
N ARG A 584 -1.70 -0.97 25.02
CA ARG A 584 -1.57 -1.97 26.10
C ARG A 584 -2.87 -2.76 26.33
N ALA A 585 -3.55 -3.12 25.25
CA ALA A 585 -4.79 -3.90 25.32
C ALA A 585 -4.53 -5.33 25.86
N PRO A 586 -5.49 -5.94 26.57
CA PRO A 586 -5.34 -7.30 27.10
C PRO A 586 -5.11 -8.34 26.00
N ALA A 587 -4.26 -9.34 26.27
CA ALA A 587 -4.05 -10.44 25.34
C ALA A 587 -5.34 -11.23 25.08
N GLY A 588 -5.51 -11.74 23.86
CA GLY A 588 -6.66 -12.59 23.48
C GLY A 588 -8.00 -11.84 23.36
N SER A 589 -8.01 -10.50 23.43
CA SER A 589 -9.22 -9.68 23.43
C SER A 589 -9.45 -8.92 22.11
N LEU A 590 -8.93 -9.45 20.99
CA LEU A 590 -8.87 -8.76 19.69
C LEU A 590 -10.21 -8.14 19.26
N ASP A 591 -11.26 -8.96 19.21
CA ASP A 591 -12.58 -8.52 18.73
C ASP A 591 -13.29 -7.62 19.75
N ASP A 592 -13.09 -7.87 21.04
CA ASP A 592 -13.64 -7.05 22.12
C ASP A 592 -13.03 -5.65 22.14
N THR A 593 -11.69 -5.56 21.99
CA THR A 593 -10.97 -4.29 21.87
C THR A 593 -11.43 -3.52 20.63
N ARG A 594 -11.55 -4.20 19.48
CA ARG A 594 -12.09 -3.60 18.25
C ARG A 594 -13.51 -3.07 18.46
N ARG A 595 -14.39 -3.83 19.10
CA ARG A 595 -15.75 -3.37 19.43
C ARG A 595 -15.74 -2.18 20.40
N ALA A 596 -14.83 -2.14 21.36
CA ALA A 596 -14.69 -1.00 22.28
C ALA A 596 -14.27 0.28 21.53
N LEU A 597 -13.30 0.19 20.62
CA LEU A 597 -12.93 1.30 19.73
C LEU A 597 -14.11 1.74 18.85
N ASP A 598 -14.88 0.80 18.28
CA ASP A 598 -16.04 1.13 17.45
C ASP A 598 -17.17 1.80 18.25
N ARG A 599 -17.33 1.48 19.54
CA ARG A 599 -18.29 2.17 20.42
C ARG A 599 -17.91 3.64 20.60
N VAL A 600 -16.61 3.95 20.73
CA VAL A 600 -16.11 5.33 20.85
C VAL A 600 -16.45 6.15 19.59
N THR A 601 -16.09 5.64 18.42
CA THR A 601 -16.34 6.34 17.15
C THR A 601 -17.83 6.43 16.82
N SER A 602 -18.62 5.43 17.20
CA SER A 602 -20.08 5.46 17.07
C SER A 602 -20.75 6.45 18.03
N ALA A 603 -20.13 6.73 19.18
CA ALA A 603 -20.59 7.77 20.08
C ALA A 603 -20.38 9.16 19.49
N LEU A 604 -19.23 9.40 18.84
CA LEU A 604 -18.99 10.63 18.07
C LEU A 604 -20.03 10.79 16.95
N ALA A 605 -20.32 9.71 16.20
CA ALA A 605 -21.31 9.73 15.11
C ALA A 605 -22.73 10.09 15.59
N ARG A 606 -23.13 9.68 16.79
CA ARG A 606 -24.45 10.03 17.38
C ARG A 606 -24.49 11.39 18.05
N CYS A 607 -23.35 12.04 18.22
CA CYS A 607 -23.28 13.20 19.08
C CYS A 607 -23.79 14.46 18.37
N GLY A 608 -24.70 15.21 18.99
CA GLY A 608 -24.91 16.64 18.67
C GLY A 608 -23.91 17.56 19.41
N CYS A 609 -23.27 17.03 20.46
CA CYS A 609 -22.14 17.59 21.22
C CYS A 609 -22.22 19.10 21.47
N ARG A 610 -23.24 19.59 22.18
CA ARG A 610 -23.36 21.01 22.55
C ARG A 610 -23.24 21.21 24.05
#